data_AF-B1LYE4-F1
#
_entry.id   AF-B1LYE4-F1
#
_cell.length_a   1.000
_cell.length_b   1.000
_cell.length_c   1.000
_cell.angle_alpha   90.00
_cell.angle_beta   90.00
_cell.angle_gamma   90.00
#
_symmetry.space_group_name_H-M   'P 1'
#
loop_
_entity.id
_entity.type
_entity.pdbx_description
1 polymer ?
#
loop_
_entity_poly.entity_id
_entity_poly.type
_entity_poly.pdbx_seq_one_letter_code
_entity_poly.pdbx_strand_id
1 'polypeptide(L)'
;MHGADTAPRFVASPLPVVGRVSGARRAAGIALAYAAEDAEIVGADRFSLILVDAEGDVLQRLGSFEEDDVVAVWRDIAARAGLVRMIVREDGLLVPVSQQIGRLILGQVRIRRRHAGLGRRRPRFLARRKTGRLPARPQIFRGENEIIART
;
A
#
# COMPACT_ATOMS: atom_id res chain seq x y z
N MET A 1 -52.78 -16.50 15.58
CA MET A 1 -52.24 -15.23 16.13
C MET A 1 -50.79 -15.15 15.69
N HIS A 2 -50.49 -14.18 14.82
CA HIS A 2 -49.26 -14.13 14.03
C HIS A 2 -48.05 -13.73 14.91
N GLY A 3 -47.00 -14.54 14.85
CA GLY A 3 -45.69 -14.19 15.38
C GLY A 3 -45.09 -13.05 14.57
N ALA A 4 -44.83 -11.93 15.22
CA ALA A 4 -44.14 -10.81 14.62
C ALA A 4 -42.64 -11.12 14.56
N ASP A 5 -42.19 -11.44 13.34
CA ASP A 5 -40.79 -11.56 12.95
C ASP A 5 -40.08 -10.21 13.21
N THR A 6 -39.41 -10.11 14.35
CA THR A 6 -38.70 -8.90 14.76
C THR A 6 -37.28 -9.00 14.25
N ALA A 7 -37.08 -8.65 12.98
CA ALA A 7 -35.73 -8.52 12.42
C ALA A 7 -34.96 -7.42 13.17
N PRO A 8 -33.67 -7.64 13.51
CA PRO A 8 -32.88 -6.65 14.23
C PRO A 8 -32.75 -5.37 13.39
N ARG A 9 -33.11 -4.23 13.99
CA ARG A 9 -32.89 -2.90 13.42
C ARG A 9 -31.47 -2.46 13.75
N PHE A 10 -30.61 -2.41 12.75
CA PHE A 10 -29.26 -1.83 12.88
C PHE A 10 -29.35 -0.32 12.72
N VAL A 11 -28.92 0.42 13.75
CA VAL A 11 -28.70 1.87 13.69
C VAL A 11 -27.29 2.11 13.16
N ALA A 12 -27.14 3.01 12.20
CA ALA A 12 -25.83 3.36 11.66
C ALA A 12 -24.94 3.95 12.78
N SER A 13 -23.75 3.38 12.96
CA SER A 13 -22.77 3.90 13.91
C SER A 13 -22.29 5.29 13.45
N PRO A 14 -22.15 6.27 14.37
CA PRO A 14 -21.50 7.54 14.05
C PRO A 14 -19.99 7.39 13.83
N LEU A 15 -19.41 6.24 14.21
CA LEU A 15 -18.00 5.95 13.97
C LEU A 15 -17.80 5.43 12.54
N PRO A 16 -16.72 5.82 11.86
CA PRO A 16 -16.41 5.29 10.55
C PRO A 16 -16.22 3.78 10.62
N VAL A 17 -17.01 3.04 9.83
CA VAL A 17 -16.81 1.60 9.66
C VAL A 17 -15.62 1.43 8.72
N VAL A 18 -14.48 1.05 9.28
CA VAL A 18 -13.25 0.76 8.52
C VAL A 18 -13.03 -0.75 8.49
N GLY A 19 -12.95 -1.35 7.30
CA GLY A 19 -12.71 -2.79 7.22
C GLY A 19 -13.12 -3.45 5.91
N ARG A 20 -13.41 -4.75 5.99
CA ARG A 20 -13.75 -5.59 4.82
C ARG A 20 -15.26 -5.75 4.59
N VAL A 21 -16.09 -5.07 5.38
CA VAL A 21 -17.55 -5.10 5.24
C VAL A 21 -17.96 -4.30 4.00
N SER A 22 -19.03 -4.74 3.32
CA SER A 22 -19.59 -4.00 2.17
C SER A 22 -19.97 -2.58 2.59
N GLY A 23 -19.58 -1.57 1.80
CA GLY A 23 -19.82 -0.15 2.08
C GLY A 23 -18.83 0.51 3.07
N ALA A 24 -17.94 -0.25 3.70
CA ALA A 24 -16.90 0.30 4.56
C ALA A 24 -15.77 0.94 3.75
N ARG A 25 -15.27 2.11 4.20
CA ARG A 25 -14.01 2.65 3.68
C ARG A 25 -12.86 1.76 4.14
N ARG A 26 -11.80 1.66 3.34
CA ARG A 26 -10.63 0.84 3.65
C ARG A 26 -9.42 1.71 3.95
N ALA A 27 -8.83 1.52 5.12
CA ALA A 27 -7.53 2.10 5.41
C ALA A 27 -6.47 1.48 4.49
N ALA A 28 -5.70 2.34 3.83
CA ALA A 28 -4.53 1.96 3.03
C ALA A 28 -3.22 2.36 3.71
N GLY A 29 -3.24 3.41 4.54
CA GLY A 29 -2.07 3.92 5.24
C GLY A 29 -2.36 4.37 6.66
N ILE A 30 -1.27 4.55 7.42
CA ILE A 30 -1.26 5.27 8.68
C ILE A 30 -0.19 6.37 8.63
N ALA A 31 -0.64 7.61 8.77
CA ALA A 31 0.17 8.80 8.69
C ALA A 31 0.56 9.30 10.08
N LEU A 32 1.83 9.62 10.25
CA LEU A 32 2.33 10.41 11.37
C LEU A 32 2.29 11.89 10.98
N ALA A 33 1.69 12.74 11.81
CA ALA A 33 1.61 14.18 11.60
C ALA A 33 1.98 14.92 12.87
N TYR A 34 2.61 16.09 12.75
CA TYR A 34 2.75 17.00 13.89
C TYR A 34 1.37 17.55 14.29
N ALA A 35 1.05 17.53 15.57
CA ALA A 35 -0.22 17.98 16.12
C ALA A 35 -0.05 19.39 16.69
N ALA A 36 0.03 20.39 15.81
CA ALA A 36 0.38 21.76 16.19
C ALA A 36 -0.51 22.36 17.29
N GLU A 37 -1.83 22.16 17.18
CA GLU A 37 -2.79 22.65 18.18
C GLU A 37 -2.55 22.02 19.56
N ASP A 38 -2.39 20.69 19.61
CA ASP A 38 -2.12 19.98 20.87
C ASP A 38 -0.76 20.35 21.45
N ALA A 39 0.24 20.55 20.58
CA ALA A 39 1.59 20.92 21.00
C ALA A 39 1.61 22.33 21.62
N GLU A 40 0.85 23.27 21.05
CA GLU A 40 0.69 24.62 21.60
C GLU A 40 -0.05 24.60 22.94
N ILE A 41 -1.13 23.81 23.06
CA ILE A 41 -1.91 23.70 24.30
C ILE A 41 -1.06 23.10 25.43
N VAL A 42 -0.28 22.06 25.13
CA VAL A 42 0.51 21.34 26.14
C VAL A 42 1.86 22.02 26.41
N GLY A 43 2.37 22.81 25.46
CA GLY A 43 3.70 23.42 25.54
C GLY A 43 4.84 22.42 25.31
N ALA A 44 4.57 21.30 24.63
CA ALA A 44 5.53 20.25 24.30
C ALA A 44 5.14 19.57 22.99
N ASP A 45 6.09 18.96 22.29
CA ASP A 45 5.83 18.33 20.99
C ASP A 45 4.75 17.25 21.10
N ARG A 46 3.78 17.32 20.18
CA ARG A 46 2.68 16.37 20.07
C ARG A 46 2.53 15.91 18.65
N PHE A 47 2.16 14.65 18.51
CA PHE A 47 2.03 13.98 17.22
C PHE A 47 0.72 13.23 17.12
N SER A 48 0.19 13.12 15.92
CA SER A 48 -1.06 12.42 15.68
C SER A 48 -0.89 11.30 14.68
N LEU A 49 -1.57 10.20 14.96
CA LEU A 49 -1.67 9.06 14.07
C LEU A 49 -3.01 9.09 13.34
N ILE A 50 -2.96 9.09 12.01
CA ILE A 50 -4.11 9.30 11.14
C ILE A 50 -4.26 8.11 10.20
N LEU A 51 -5.40 7.43 10.25
CA LEU A 51 -5.77 6.43 9.25
C LEU A 51 -6.24 7.14 7.98
N VAL A 52 -5.72 6.70 6.84
CA VAL A 52 -6.05 7.24 5.52
C VAL A 52 -6.46 6.12 4.57
N ASP A 53 -7.32 6.43 3.59
CA ASP A 53 -7.64 5.50 2.52
C ASP A 53 -6.63 5.55 1.37
N ALA A 54 -6.96 4.90 0.24
CA ALA A 54 -6.06 4.77 -0.91
C ALA A 54 -5.87 6.10 -1.66
N GLU A 55 -6.86 6.98 -1.57
CA GLU A 55 -6.87 8.32 -2.14
C GLU A 55 -6.13 9.33 -1.26
N GLY A 56 -5.86 8.96 0.00
CA GLY A 56 -5.18 9.79 0.98
C GLY A 56 -6.14 10.59 1.87
N ASP A 57 -7.45 10.34 1.78
CA ASP A 57 -8.43 10.99 2.61
C ASP A 57 -8.34 10.49 4.05
N VAL A 58 -8.52 11.40 5.00
CA VAL A 58 -8.56 11.08 6.43
C VAL A 58 -9.80 10.25 6.74
N LEU A 59 -9.58 9.05 7.27
CA LEU A 59 -10.64 8.18 7.78
C LEU A 59 -10.87 8.40 9.28
N GLN A 60 -9.79 8.47 10.06
CA GLN A 60 -9.85 8.60 11.50
C GLN A 60 -8.54 9.13 12.06
N ARG A 61 -8.62 10.02 13.04
CA ARG A 61 -7.49 10.42 13.88
C ARG A 61 -7.53 9.62 15.18
N LEU A 62 -6.44 8.91 15.50
CA LEU A 62 -6.39 7.99 16.64
C LEU A 62 -6.09 8.68 17.97
N GLY A 63 -5.58 9.92 17.92
CA GLY A 63 -5.28 10.73 19.10
C GLY A 63 -3.97 11.51 18.97
N SER A 64 -3.57 12.09 20.09
CA SER A 64 -2.33 12.84 20.28
C SER A 64 -1.35 12.01 21.12
N PHE A 65 -0.09 12.00 20.74
CA PHE A 65 0.97 11.16 21.31
C PHE A 65 2.23 12.00 21.55
N GLU A 66 3.02 11.59 22.53
CA GLU A 66 4.36 12.15 22.81
C GLU A 66 5.40 11.53 21.87
N GLU A 67 6.53 12.22 21.71
CA GLU A 67 7.62 11.83 20.81
C GLU A 67 8.15 10.42 21.12
N ASP A 68 8.35 10.11 22.41
CA ASP A 68 9.00 8.88 22.87
C ASP A 68 8.26 7.59 22.44
N ASP A 69 6.94 7.66 22.34
CA ASP A 69 6.09 6.49 22.08
C ASP A 69 5.53 6.45 20.66
N VAL A 70 5.27 7.61 20.03
CA VAL A 70 4.46 7.69 18.82
C VAL A 70 5.03 6.85 17.67
N VAL A 71 6.35 6.83 17.52
CA VAL A 71 7.03 6.07 16.46
C VAL A 71 6.87 4.57 16.66
N ALA A 72 6.91 4.09 17.90
CA ALA A 72 6.73 2.67 18.22
C ALA A 72 5.28 2.24 17.93
N VAL A 73 4.30 3.02 18.39
CA VAL A 73 2.87 2.78 18.16
C VAL A 73 2.55 2.79 16.66
N TRP A 74 3.08 3.78 15.93
CA TRP A 74 2.91 3.90 14.49
C TRP A 74 3.45 2.67 13.73
N ARG A 75 4.64 2.19 14.12
CA ARG A 75 5.24 0.99 13.53
C ARG A 75 4.44 -0.27 13.83
N ASP A 76 3.98 -0.45 15.07
CA ASP A 76 3.18 -1.62 15.47
C ASP A 76 1.86 -1.68 14.70
N ILE A 77 1.10 -0.57 14.68
CA ILE A 77 -0.18 -0.51 13.98
C ILE A 77 0.02 -0.80 12.49
N ALA A 78 1.00 -0.16 11.85
CA ALA A 78 1.29 -0.39 10.44
C ALA A 78 1.63 -1.86 10.13
N ALA A 79 2.47 -2.48 10.96
CA ALA A 79 2.88 -3.87 10.77
C ALA A 79 1.70 -4.85 10.96
N ARG A 80 0.92 -4.70 12.03
CA ARG A 80 -0.20 -5.60 12.37
C ARG A 80 -1.35 -5.47 11.37
N ALA A 81 -1.68 -4.24 10.99
CA ALA A 81 -2.76 -3.98 10.02
C ALA A 81 -2.31 -4.18 8.57
N GLY A 82 -1.00 -4.16 8.30
CA GLY A 82 -0.43 -4.21 6.95
C GLY A 82 -0.65 -2.91 6.17
N LEU A 83 -0.65 -1.77 6.88
CA LEU A 83 -0.84 -0.43 6.31
C LEU A 83 0.50 0.14 5.86
N VAL A 84 0.46 1.01 4.85
CA VAL A 84 1.63 1.79 4.45
C VAL A 84 1.93 2.82 5.54
N ARG A 85 3.19 2.89 5.98
CA ARG A 85 3.65 3.96 6.87
C ARG A 85 3.86 5.25 6.08
N MET A 86 3.21 6.32 6.52
CA MET A 86 3.25 7.64 5.87
C MET A 86 3.58 8.74 6.88
N ILE A 87 4.07 9.88 6.40
CA ILE A 87 4.24 11.11 7.17
C ILE A 87 3.49 12.22 6.46
N VAL A 88 2.81 13.07 7.21
CA VAL A 88 2.32 14.38 6.74
C VAL A 88 3.46 15.37 6.95
N ARG A 89 3.96 15.93 5.85
CA ARG A 89 5.00 16.97 5.89
C ARG A 89 4.41 18.31 6.32
N GLU A 90 5.29 19.29 6.58
CA GLU A 90 4.91 20.67 6.92
C GLU A 90 4.03 21.34 5.86
N ASP A 91 4.20 20.97 4.59
CA ASP A 91 3.38 21.42 3.46
C ASP A 91 2.00 20.73 3.39
N GLY A 92 1.68 19.86 4.35
CA GLY A 92 0.47 19.05 4.37
C GLY A 92 0.50 17.84 3.43
N LEU A 93 1.59 17.64 2.67
CA LEU A 93 1.67 16.52 1.73
C LEU A 93 1.91 15.20 2.47
N LEU A 94 1.07 14.22 2.12
CA LEU A 94 1.12 12.87 2.64
C LEU A 94 2.11 12.03 1.82
N VAL A 95 3.17 11.54 2.45
CA VAL A 95 4.24 10.80 1.76
C VAL A 95 4.55 9.48 2.44
N PRO A 96 4.67 8.36 1.68
CA PRO A 96 5.08 7.09 2.24
C PRO A 96 6.56 7.11 2.66
N VAL A 97 6.87 6.51 3.80
CA VAL A 97 8.24 6.47 4.36
C VAL A 97 9.05 5.26 3.85
N SER A 98 8.37 4.26 3.30
CA SER A 98 9.00 3.09 2.68
C SER A 98 8.25 2.68 1.42
N GLN A 99 8.98 2.19 0.42
CA GLN A 99 8.35 1.49 -0.70
C GLN A 99 7.74 0.18 -0.20
N GLN A 100 6.48 -0.07 -0.54
CA GLN A 100 5.72 -1.24 -0.07
C GLN A 100 4.80 -1.73 -1.18
N ILE A 101 4.66 -3.06 -1.32
CA ILE A 101 3.66 -3.70 -2.18
C ILE A 101 2.70 -4.48 -1.28
N GLY A 102 1.46 -4.02 -1.16
CA GLY A 102 0.49 -4.64 -0.24
C GLY A 102 1.00 -4.59 1.20
N ARG A 103 1.33 -5.74 1.80
CA ARG A 103 1.91 -5.84 3.16
C ARG A 103 3.44 -6.00 3.16
N LEU A 104 4.06 -6.10 1.99
CA LEU A 104 5.49 -6.36 1.85
C LEU A 104 6.26 -5.05 1.77
N ILE A 105 7.02 -4.73 2.81
CA ILE A 105 7.98 -3.61 2.78
C ILE A 105 9.15 -4.01 1.88
N LEU A 106 9.42 -3.18 0.87
CA LEU A 106 10.55 -3.37 -0.03
C LEU A 106 11.81 -2.79 0.60
N GLY A 107 12.85 -3.62 0.72
CA GLY A 107 14.20 -3.16 1.01
C GLY A 107 14.90 -2.62 -0.23
N GLN A 108 16.17 -2.22 -0.06
CA GLN A 108 17.02 -1.84 -1.18
C GLN A 108 17.12 -2.99 -2.20
N VAL A 109 16.64 -2.78 -3.43
CA VAL A 109 16.68 -3.79 -4.48
C VAL A 109 18.11 -3.91 -5.01
N ARG A 110 18.82 -4.97 -4.62
CA ARG A 110 20.10 -5.32 -5.23
C ARG A 110 19.86 -6.22 -6.43
N ILE A 111 19.97 -5.65 -7.64
CA ILE A 111 19.90 -6.42 -8.88
C ILE A 111 21.02 -7.48 -8.87
N ARG A 112 20.64 -8.76 -8.67
CA ARG A 112 21.61 -9.87 -8.55
C ARG A 112 22.36 -10.15 -9.87
N ARG A 113 21.75 -9.84 -11.02
CA ARG A 113 22.35 -10.03 -12.35
C ARG A 113 22.19 -8.75 -13.16
N ARG A 114 23.25 -7.93 -13.24
CA ARG A 114 23.36 -6.95 -14.33
C ARG A 114 23.26 -7.76 -15.63
N HIS A 115 22.41 -7.33 -16.57
CA HIS A 115 22.20 -8.01 -17.84
C HIS A 115 23.53 -8.52 -18.38
N ALA A 116 23.62 -9.83 -18.66
CA ALA A 116 24.86 -10.47 -19.08
C ALA A 116 25.47 -9.84 -20.36
N GLY A 117 24.72 -9.01 -21.07
CA GLY A 117 25.15 -8.22 -22.23
C GLY A 117 25.76 -6.84 -21.93
N LEU A 118 25.74 -6.33 -20.69
CA LEU A 118 26.32 -5.03 -20.32
C LEU A 118 27.64 -5.14 -19.54
N GLY A 119 28.05 -6.36 -19.18
CA GLY A 119 29.41 -6.59 -18.71
C GLY A 119 30.36 -6.57 -19.90
N ARG A 120 31.59 -6.08 -19.70
CA ARG A 120 32.73 -6.07 -20.66
C ARG A 120 33.18 -7.48 -21.15
N ARG A 121 32.29 -8.48 -21.05
CA ARG A 121 32.47 -9.86 -21.50
C ARG A 121 32.17 -9.99 -22.99
N ARG A 122 32.97 -10.80 -23.67
CA ARG A 122 32.79 -11.10 -25.10
C ARG A 122 31.42 -11.77 -25.32
N PRO A 123 30.55 -11.23 -26.20
CA PRO A 123 29.24 -11.82 -26.47
C PRO A 123 29.35 -13.26 -26.95
N ARG A 124 28.64 -14.19 -26.28
CA ARG A 124 28.53 -15.59 -26.71
C ARG A 124 27.66 -15.68 -27.97
N PHE A 125 27.83 -16.75 -28.75
CA PHE A 125 27.18 -16.95 -30.05
C PHE A 125 25.66 -16.68 -30.08
N LEU A 126 24.94 -17.03 -29.01
CA LEU A 126 23.50 -16.75 -28.88
C LEU A 126 23.15 -15.26 -28.78
N ALA A 127 24.02 -14.44 -28.17
CA ALA A 127 23.85 -13.00 -28.04
C ALA A 127 24.26 -12.23 -29.32
N ARG A 128 24.88 -12.91 -30.30
CA ARG A 128 25.18 -12.35 -31.63
C ARG A 128 24.01 -12.45 -32.59
N ARG A 129 22.98 -13.23 -32.26
CA ARG A 129 21.79 -13.34 -33.10
C ARG A 129 21.05 -12.01 -33.04
N LYS A 130 20.75 -11.43 -34.20
CA LYS A 130 19.89 -10.26 -34.32
C LYS A 130 18.56 -10.62 -33.66
N THR A 131 18.09 -9.81 -32.73
CA THR A 131 16.75 -9.98 -32.16
C THR A 131 15.77 -9.99 -33.31
N GLY A 132 14.95 -11.04 -33.42
CA GLY A 132 13.90 -11.12 -34.43
C GLY A 132 13.03 -9.87 -34.33
N ARG A 133 12.77 -9.22 -35.46
CA ARG A 133 11.85 -8.08 -35.49
C ARG A 133 10.46 -8.64 -35.75
N LEU A 134 9.57 -8.52 -34.76
CA LEU A 134 8.18 -8.88 -34.97
C LEU A 134 7.56 -7.89 -35.96
N PRO A 135 6.70 -8.35 -36.89
CA PRO A 135 5.92 -7.46 -37.74
C PRO A 135 5.01 -6.57 -36.88
N ALA A 136 4.71 -5.35 -37.35
CA ALA A 136 3.86 -4.40 -36.64
C ALA A 136 2.45 -4.96 -36.33
N ARG A 137 2.00 -5.93 -37.13
CA ARG A 137 0.82 -6.75 -36.85
C ARG A 137 1.26 -8.21 -36.73
N PRO A 138 1.13 -8.84 -35.55
CA PRO A 138 1.39 -10.26 -35.39
C PRO A 138 0.44 -11.06 -36.28
N GLN A 139 0.96 -12.04 -37.01
CA GLN A 139 0.12 -13.05 -37.66
C GLN A 139 -0.44 -13.96 -36.56
N ILE A 140 -1.74 -13.85 -36.30
CA ILE A 140 -2.44 -14.68 -35.32
C ILE A 140 -3.00 -15.88 -36.10
N PHE A 141 -2.39 -17.04 -35.94
CA PHE A 141 -2.92 -18.30 -36.45
C PHE A 141 -4.10 -18.72 -35.58
N ARG A 142 -5.33 -18.66 -36.11
CA ARG A 142 -6.55 -19.12 -35.42
C ARG A 142 -6.90 -20.51 -35.94
N GLY A 143 -7.02 -21.49 -35.05
CA GLY A 143 -7.43 -22.87 -35.39
C GLY A 143 -6.30 -23.91 -35.38
N GLU A 144 -5.09 -23.56 -34.96
CA GLU A 144 -4.02 -24.53 -34.74
C GLU A 144 -4.12 -25.15 -33.34
N ASN A 145 -3.81 -26.44 -33.22
CA ASN A 145 -3.68 -27.10 -31.93
C ASN A 145 -2.38 -26.63 -31.27
N GLU A 146 -2.50 -25.75 -30.28
CA GLU A 146 -1.37 -25.29 -29.48
C GLU A 146 -0.60 -26.49 -28.90
N ILE A 147 0.72 -26.50 -29.04
CA ILE A 147 1.57 -27.54 -28.45
C ILE A 147 1.66 -27.26 -26.94
N ILE A 148 0.71 -27.80 -26.20
CA ILE A 148 0.70 -27.77 -24.74
C ILE A 148 1.47 -28.98 -24.22
N ALA A 149 2.53 -28.76 -23.44
CA ALA A 149 3.17 -29.82 -22.67
C ALA A 149 2.22 -30.23 -21.54
N ARG A 150 1.45 -31.31 -21.73
CA ARG A 150 0.70 -31.93 -20.63
C ARG A 150 1.67 -32.71 -19.76
N THR A 151 1.73 -32.36 -18.47
CA THR A 151 2.34 -33.18 -17.41
C THR A 151 1.32 -34.18 -16.92
#